data_AF-A0A7S2JMK5-F1
#
_entry.id   AF-A0A7S2JMK5-F1
#
_cell.length_a   1.000
_cell.length_b   1.000
_cell.length_c   1.000
_cell.angle_alpha   90.00
_cell.angle_beta   90.00
_cell.angle_gamma   90.00
#
_symmetry.space_group_name_H-M   'P 1'
#
loop_
_entity.id
_entity.type
_entity.pdbx_description
1 polymer ?
#
loop_
_entity_poly.entity_id
_entity_poly.type
_entity_poly.pdbx_seq_one_letter_code
_entity_poly.pdbx_strand_id
1 'polypeptide(L)'
;EEGEPCAWLYDLFVSFFSHSQGGGAGCKALLEGRILTSYICRWDYTHFHIGAYLLSYWSPWDMVYRAMMRPRHPGRLFCVAMDALDGVTTTCAMVDAAVSKHPSNRFLPAVVGVVLYKTGALVRWLDRRSRGKGDKVFLAQPDSGVARGVVLAMLYLCLGRAWRGGVSRDRVLVLLSALEVLLEVCEDAWDFDAFGALAGP
;
A
#
# COMPACT_ATOMS: atom_id res chain seq x y z
N GLU A 1 -21.71 25.22 11.71
CA GLU A 1 -22.24 23.98 12.29
C GLU A 1 -21.27 23.51 13.36
N GLU A 2 -21.63 23.69 14.63
CA GLU A 2 -20.86 23.12 15.75
C GLU A 2 -21.17 21.62 15.81
N GLY A 3 -20.17 20.78 15.52
CA GLY A 3 -20.34 19.32 15.51
C GLY A 3 -19.67 18.60 14.35
N GLU A 4 -19.19 19.31 13.32
CA GLU A 4 -18.31 18.68 12.34
C GLU A 4 -16.92 18.46 12.97
N PRO A 5 -16.37 17.23 12.93
CA PRO A 5 -15.00 17.00 13.39
C PRO A 5 -14.07 17.96 12.64
N CYS A 6 -13.05 18.49 13.32
CA CYS A 6 -12.01 19.32 12.69
C CYS A 6 -11.56 18.65 11.39
N ALA A 7 -11.96 19.22 10.24
CA ALA A 7 -11.87 18.54 8.94
C ALA A 7 -10.43 18.03 8.67
N TRP A 8 -9.43 18.81 9.07
CA TRP A 8 -8.02 18.45 8.93
C TRP A 8 -7.60 17.24 9.78
N LEU A 9 -8.12 17.08 11.01
CA LEU A 9 -7.79 15.94 11.88
C LEU A 9 -8.43 14.66 11.35
N TYR A 10 -9.67 14.78 10.89
CA TYR A 10 -10.37 13.70 10.20
C TYR A 10 -9.60 13.26 8.95
N ASP A 11 -9.22 14.22 8.09
CA ASP A 11 -8.46 13.96 6.87
C ASP A 11 -7.08 13.37 7.17
N LEU A 12 -6.42 13.82 8.24
CA LEU A 12 -5.15 13.26 8.72
C LEU A 12 -5.30 11.79 9.12
N PHE A 13 -6.38 11.44 9.82
CA PHE A 13 -6.66 10.06 10.23
C PHE A 13 -7.02 9.17 9.04
N VAL A 14 -7.90 9.64 8.15
CA VAL A 14 -8.28 8.89 6.96
C VAL A 14 -7.06 8.69 6.05
N SER A 15 -6.27 9.75 5.82
CA SER A 15 -5.07 9.68 4.98
C SER A 15 -4.01 8.71 5.54
N PHE A 16 -3.90 8.59 6.86
CA PHE A 16 -2.99 7.63 7.50
C PHE A 16 -3.30 6.20 7.03
N PHE A 17 -4.58 5.84 7.00
CA PHE A 17 -5.01 4.50 6.59
C PHE A 17 -5.20 4.35 5.09
N SER A 18 -5.50 5.42 4.35
CA SER A 18 -5.74 5.33 2.92
C SER A 18 -4.48 5.47 2.07
N HIS A 19 -3.45 6.15 2.56
CA HIS A 19 -2.26 6.55 1.79
C HIS A 19 -0.92 6.29 2.50
N SER A 20 -0.92 5.97 3.79
CA SER A 20 0.31 5.69 4.53
C SER A 20 0.31 4.25 5.04
N GLN A 21 0.20 4.03 6.34
CA GLN A 21 0.44 2.74 7.00
C GLN A 21 -0.72 1.75 6.94
N GLY A 22 -1.84 2.09 6.27
CA GLY A 22 -3.04 1.27 6.33
C GLY A 22 -2.85 -0.15 5.82
N GLY A 23 -2.10 -0.35 4.74
CA GLY A 23 -1.80 -1.68 4.22
C GLY A 23 -1.07 -2.56 5.25
N GLY A 24 0.05 -2.07 5.79
CA GLY A 24 0.83 -2.81 6.79
C GLY A 24 0.06 -3.04 8.09
N ALA A 25 -0.69 -2.05 8.56
CA ALA A 25 -1.58 -2.20 9.71
C ALA A 25 -2.67 -3.23 9.44
N GLY A 26 -3.24 -3.26 8.24
CA GLY A 26 -4.27 -4.21 7.81
C GLY A 26 -3.75 -5.64 7.79
N CYS A 27 -2.55 -5.87 7.26
CA CYS A 27 -1.90 -7.17 7.29
C CYS A 27 -1.62 -7.63 8.73
N LYS A 28 -1.10 -6.75 9.59
CA LYS A 28 -0.86 -7.11 11.00
C LYS A 28 -2.16 -7.40 11.74
N ALA A 29 -3.20 -6.60 11.54
CA ALA A 29 -4.53 -6.83 12.10
C ALA A 29 -5.07 -8.20 11.68
N LEU A 30 -4.95 -8.56 10.39
CA LEU A 30 -5.34 -9.87 9.87
C LEU A 30 -4.56 -11.02 10.53
N LEU A 31 -3.24 -10.86 10.70
CA LEU A 31 -2.36 -11.91 11.22
C LEU A 31 -2.37 -12.02 12.75
N GLU A 32 -2.77 -10.99 13.47
CA GLU A 32 -2.71 -10.92 14.94
C GLU A 32 -4.09 -10.86 15.60
N GLY A 33 -5.16 -10.69 14.83
CA GLY A 33 -6.51 -10.52 15.34
C GLY A 33 -6.71 -9.23 16.13
N ARG A 34 -5.83 -8.24 15.97
CA ARG A 34 -5.93 -6.92 16.62
C ARG A 34 -6.72 -5.96 15.73
N ILE A 35 -7.30 -4.95 16.35
CA ILE A 35 -7.97 -3.87 15.60
C ILE A 35 -6.93 -2.99 14.89
N LEU A 36 -7.29 -2.48 13.71
CA LEU A 36 -6.42 -1.69 12.84
C LEU A 36 -5.84 -0.45 13.57
N THR A 37 -6.64 0.18 14.42
CA THR A 37 -6.28 1.40 15.17
C THR A 37 -5.20 1.16 16.22
N SER A 38 -4.97 -0.08 16.65
CA SER A 38 -3.88 -0.41 17.58
C SER A 38 -2.49 -0.13 17.00
N TYR A 39 -2.38 0.04 15.68
CA TYR A 39 -1.12 0.31 14.96
C TYR A 39 -0.94 1.78 14.58
N ILE A 40 -1.71 2.73 15.13
CA ILE A 40 -1.52 4.17 14.86
C ILE A 40 -0.48 4.79 15.81
N CYS A 41 -0.29 4.23 17.00
CA CYS A 41 0.27 4.97 18.13
C CYS A 41 1.81 4.98 18.25
N ARG A 42 2.61 4.44 17.32
CA ARG A 42 4.07 4.54 17.47
C ARG A 42 4.55 5.87 16.91
N TRP A 43 5.27 6.61 17.76
CA TRP A 43 5.80 7.92 17.42
C TRP A 43 6.78 7.88 16.25
N ASP A 44 7.51 6.76 16.10
CA ASP A 44 8.57 6.54 15.11
C ASP A 44 8.15 6.81 13.65
N TYR A 45 6.85 6.70 13.31
CA TYR A 45 6.34 6.99 11.96
C TYR A 45 5.29 8.10 11.91
N THR A 46 4.57 8.33 13.01
CA THR A 46 3.41 9.25 13.02
C THR A 46 3.83 10.67 12.67
N HIS A 47 5.02 11.10 13.12
CA HIS A 47 5.55 12.42 12.81
C HIS A 47 5.89 12.59 11.31
N PHE A 48 6.36 11.54 10.62
CA PHE A 48 6.59 11.58 9.18
C PHE A 48 5.28 11.72 8.40
N HIS A 49 4.24 10.97 8.79
CA HIS A 49 2.91 11.10 8.17
C HIS A 49 2.33 12.50 8.37
N ILE A 50 2.38 13.02 9.60
CA ILE A 50 1.96 14.40 9.89
C ILE A 50 2.76 15.35 9.02
N GLY A 51 4.09 15.27 9.02
CA GLY A 51 4.95 16.13 8.20
C GLY A 51 4.60 16.09 6.71
N ALA A 52 4.41 14.90 6.14
CA ALA A 52 3.99 14.73 4.75
C ALA A 52 2.60 15.35 4.48
N TYR A 53 1.66 15.19 5.40
CA TYR A 53 0.34 15.84 5.33
C TYR A 53 0.48 17.37 5.34
N LEU A 54 1.22 17.93 6.30
CA LEU A 54 1.46 19.39 6.40
C LEU A 54 2.11 19.93 5.12
N LEU A 55 3.13 19.25 4.60
CA LEU A 55 3.81 19.66 3.37
C LEU A 55 2.88 19.60 2.15
N SER A 56 2.02 18.59 2.07
CA SER A 56 1.12 18.41 0.94
C SER A 56 0.00 19.46 0.91
N TYR A 57 -0.58 19.78 2.07
CA TYR A 57 -1.73 20.68 2.17
C TYR A 57 -1.39 22.13 2.51
N TRP A 58 -0.25 22.39 3.16
CA TRP A 58 0.13 23.70 3.68
C TRP A 58 1.51 24.18 3.22
N SER A 59 2.11 23.55 2.20
CA SER A 59 3.32 24.12 1.60
C SER A 59 3.01 25.46 0.93
N PRO A 60 3.91 26.45 1.04
CA PRO A 60 3.67 27.75 0.44
C PRO A 60 3.54 27.63 -1.08
N TRP A 61 2.55 28.33 -1.64
CA TRP A 61 2.25 28.32 -3.08
C TRP A 61 1.87 26.95 -3.66
N ASP A 62 1.45 26.01 -2.81
CA ASP A 62 1.13 24.63 -3.18
C ASP A 62 2.28 23.93 -3.91
N MET A 63 3.54 24.29 -3.60
CA MET A 63 4.70 23.81 -4.37
C MET A 63 4.79 22.29 -4.41
N VAL A 64 4.48 21.62 -3.28
CA VAL A 64 4.55 20.15 -3.17
C VAL A 64 3.46 19.54 -4.03
N TYR A 65 2.23 20.03 -3.92
CA TYR A 65 1.12 19.58 -4.77
C TYR A 65 1.44 19.77 -6.26
N ARG A 66 1.95 20.93 -6.67
CA ARG A 66 2.33 21.21 -8.06
C ARG A 66 3.44 20.29 -8.56
N ALA A 67 4.45 20.02 -7.72
CA ALA A 67 5.52 19.08 -8.04
C ALA A 67 4.99 17.65 -8.20
N MET A 68 4.11 17.23 -7.28
CA MET A 68 3.51 15.89 -7.30
C MET A 68 2.49 15.72 -8.42
N MET A 69 1.82 16.77 -8.90
CA MET A 69 0.86 16.67 -10.00
C MET A 69 1.49 16.76 -11.39
N ARG A 70 2.77 17.10 -11.49
CA ARG A 70 3.46 17.23 -12.79
C ARG A 70 3.99 15.87 -13.24
N PRO A 71 3.51 15.31 -14.36
CA PRO A 71 4.02 14.05 -14.88
C PRO A 71 5.53 14.14 -15.13
N ARG A 72 6.26 13.05 -14.86
CA ARG A 72 7.72 12.94 -15.02
C ARG A 72 8.55 13.93 -14.20
N HIS A 73 7.95 14.63 -13.23
CA HIS A 73 8.72 15.48 -12.33
C HIS A 73 9.66 14.62 -11.47
N PRO A 74 10.96 14.94 -11.35
CA PRO A 74 11.92 14.09 -10.64
C PRO A 74 11.50 13.79 -9.20
N GLY A 75 10.93 14.77 -8.50
CA GLY A 75 10.40 14.58 -7.15
C GLY A 75 9.23 13.61 -7.08
N ARG A 76 8.31 13.64 -8.07
CA ARG A 76 7.18 12.69 -8.15
C ARG A 76 7.70 11.28 -8.40
N LEU A 77 8.58 11.12 -9.39
CA LEU A 77 9.17 9.82 -9.73
C LEU A 77 9.99 9.23 -8.58
N PHE A 78 10.69 10.07 -7.82
CA PHE A 78 11.38 9.64 -6.60
C PHE A 78 10.40 9.13 -5.53
N CYS A 79 9.31 9.86 -5.27
CA CYS A 79 8.27 9.39 -4.35
C CYS A 79 7.65 8.07 -4.80
N VAL A 80 7.31 7.94 -6.10
CA VAL A 80 6.80 6.69 -6.68
C VAL A 80 7.80 5.53 -6.48
N ALA A 81 9.09 5.77 -6.70
CA ALA A 81 10.12 4.77 -6.47
C ALA A 81 10.21 4.35 -4.99
N MET A 82 10.13 5.31 -4.05
CA MET A 82 10.18 5.01 -2.62
C MET A 82 8.92 4.27 -2.15
N ASP A 83 7.74 4.65 -2.65
CA ASP A 83 6.46 3.97 -2.35
C ASP A 83 6.46 2.53 -2.89
N ALA A 84 6.98 2.31 -4.09
CA ALA A 84 7.15 0.97 -4.67
C ALA A 84 8.10 0.10 -3.82
N LEU A 85 9.23 0.67 -3.39
CA LEU A 85 10.20 -0.01 -2.54
C LEU A 85 9.59 -0.40 -1.18
N ASP A 86 8.87 0.52 -0.53
CA ASP A 86 8.16 0.26 0.72
C ASP A 86 7.09 -0.81 0.54
N GLY A 87 6.29 -0.73 -0.54
CA GLY A 87 5.28 -1.72 -0.89
C GLY A 87 5.85 -3.12 -1.04
N VAL A 88 6.95 -3.29 -1.79
CA VAL A 88 7.59 -4.60 -1.98
C VAL A 88 8.17 -5.15 -0.69
N THR A 89 8.95 -4.35 0.02
CA THR A 89 9.63 -4.79 1.24
C THR A 89 8.60 -5.16 2.32
N THR A 90 7.54 -4.37 2.46
CA THR A 90 6.42 -4.67 3.36
C THR A 90 5.67 -5.93 2.93
N THR A 91 5.38 -6.13 1.64
CA THR A 91 4.74 -7.35 1.13
C THR A 91 5.53 -8.58 1.52
N CYS A 92 6.82 -8.58 1.22
CA CYS A 92 7.72 -9.70 1.48
C CYS A 92 7.80 -10.01 2.99
N ALA A 93 7.94 -8.97 3.83
CA ALA A 93 7.96 -9.12 5.28
C ALA A 93 6.64 -9.69 5.82
N MET A 94 5.49 -9.28 5.28
CA MET A 94 4.19 -9.80 5.69
C MET A 94 3.95 -11.23 5.19
N VAL A 95 4.46 -11.61 4.03
CA VAL A 95 4.47 -13.01 3.55
C VAL A 95 5.30 -13.89 4.48
N ASP A 96 6.49 -13.44 4.88
CA ASP A 96 7.32 -14.15 5.86
C ASP A 96 6.58 -14.35 7.19
N ALA A 97 5.95 -13.28 7.70
CA ALA A 97 5.16 -13.33 8.92
C ALA A 97 3.97 -14.29 8.82
N ALA A 98 3.26 -14.28 7.69
CA ALA A 98 2.12 -15.16 7.43
C ALA A 98 2.53 -16.64 7.41
N VAL A 99 3.60 -16.97 6.69
CA VAL A 99 4.13 -18.35 6.61
C VAL A 99 4.64 -18.81 7.96
N SER A 100 5.29 -17.91 8.72
CA SER A 100 5.80 -18.25 10.06
C SER A 100 4.68 -18.50 11.07
N LYS A 101 3.60 -17.68 11.06
CA LYS A 101 2.48 -17.80 12.00
C LYS A 101 1.50 -18.91 11.61
N HIS A 102 1.27 -19.12 10.32
CA HIS A 102 0.29 -20.07 9.79
C HIS A 102 0.88 -20.93 8.67
N PRO A 103 1.87 -21.80 8.96
CA PRO A 103 2.62 -22.55 7.95
C PRO A 103 1.76 -23.52 7.13
N SER A 104 0.63 -23.98 7.65
CA SER A 104 -0.32 -24.85 6.94
C SER A 104 -1.15 -24.10 5.90
N ASN A 105 -1.31 -22.78 6.02
CA ASN A 105 -2.16 -21.99 5.15
C ASN A 105 -1.36 -21.42 3.96
N ARG A 106 -1.37 -22.16 2.85
CA ARG A 106 -0.66 -21.79 1.61
C ARG A 106 -1.30 -20.62 0.86
N PHE A 107 -2.56 -20.28 1.16
CA PHE A 107 -3.29 -19.20 0.49
C PHE A 107 -3.13 -17.85 1.20
N LEU A 108 -2.82 -17.87 2.50
CA LEU A 108 -2.67 -16.66 3.31
C LEU A 108 -1.67 -15.63 2.75
N PRO A 109 -0.50 -16.02 2.18
CA PRO A 109 0.41 -15.07 1.53
C PRO A 109 -0.25 -14.23 0.43
N ALA A 110 -1.08 -14.83 -0.42
CA ALA A 110 -1.79 -14.10 -1.47
C ALA A 110 -2.82 -13.12 -0.87
N VAL A 111 -3.56 -13.56 0.15
CA VAL A 111 -4.52 -12.70 0.88
C VAL A 111 -3.82 -11.50 1.51
N VAL A 112 -2.66 -11.72 2.13
CA VAL A 112 -1.83 -10.66 2.71
C VAL A 112 -1.40 -9.65 1.64
N GLY A 113 -0.97 -10.12 0.46
CA GLY A 113 -0.66 -9.24 -0.66
C GLY A 113 -1.84 -8.36 -1.08
N VAL A 114 -3.04 -8.94 -1.21
CA VAL A 114 -4.26 -8.17 -1.51
C VAL A 114 -4.57 -7.15 -0.42
N VAL A 115 -4.53 -7.55 0.84
CA VAL A 115 -4.83 -6.68 1.98
C VAL A 115 -3.86 -5.50 2.05
N LEU A 116 -2.57 -5.74 1.83
CA LEU A 116 -1.56 -4.70 1.81
C LEU A 116 -1.88 -3.61 0.77
N TYR A 117 -2.14 -4.02 -0.48
CA TYR A 117 -2.40 -3.10 -1.59
C TYR A 117 -3.83 -2.52 -1.59
N LYS A 118 -4.77 -3.10 -0.84
CA LYS A 118 -6.19 -2.71 -0.87
C LYS A 118 -6.78 -2.19 0.43
N THR A 119 -6.06 -2.24 1.54
CA THR A 119 -6.58 -1.65 2.79
C THR A 119 -6.89 -0.16 2.61
N GLY A 120 -6.07 0.58 1.86
CA GLY A 120 -6.36 1.99 1.60
C GLY A 120 -7.62 2.21 0.75
N ALA A 121 -7.89 1.33 -0.22
CA ALA A 121 -9.13 1.35 -1.00
C ALA A 121 -10.35 0.98 -0.14
N LEU A 122 -10.21 0.01 0.76
CA LEU A 122 -11.24 -0.38 1.73
C LEU A 122 -11.61 0.80 2.64
N VAL A 123 -10.61 1.53 3.16
CA VAL A 123 -10.83 2.70 4.03
C VAL A 123 -11.53 3.81 3.27
N ARG A 124 -11.11 4.12 2.05
CA ARG A 124 -11.81 5.11 1.18
C ARG A 124 -13.25 4.69 0.89
N TRP A 125 -13.48 3.40 0.67
CA TRP A 125 -14.84 2.88 0.48
C TRP A 125 -15.69 3.05 1.75
N LEU A 126 -15.15 2.76 2.92
CA LEU A 126 -15.83 2.97 4.21
C LEU A 126 -16.15 4.45 4.46
N ASP A 127 -15.20 5.35 4.20
CA ASP A 127 -15.41 6.82 4.28
C ASP A 127 -16.55 7.25 3.34
N ARG A 128 -16.48 6.90 2.05
CA ARG A 128 -17.53 7.25 1.08
C ARG A 128 -18.89 6.67 1.45
N ARG A 129 -18.94 5.43 1.94
CA ARG A 129 -20.17 4.79 2.43
C ARG A 129 -20.73 5.53 3.64
N SER A 130 -19.89 5.97 4.58
CA SER A 130 -20.31 6.76 5.75
C SER A 130 -20.95 8.09 5.36
N ARG A 131 -20.55 8.65 4.22
CA ARG A 131 -21.14 9.86 3.61
C ARG A 131 -22.34 9.57 2.69
N GLY A 132 -22.89 8.34 2.72
CA GLY A 132 -24.05 7.95 1.93
C GLY A 132 -23.78 7.73 0.43
N LYS A 133 -22.52 7.61 -0.01
CA LYS A 133 -22.17 7.35 -1.42
C LYS A 133 -22.21 5.85 -1.74
N GLY A 134 -22.82 5.49 -2.86
CA GLY A 134 -23.01 4.10 -3.32
C GLY A 134 -21.85 3.58 -4.16
N ASP A 135 -20.71 3.32 -3.54
CA ASP A 135 -19.54 2.78 -4.24
C ASP A 135 -19.46 1.26 -4.15
N LYS A 136 -18.95 0.62 -5.22
CA LYS A 136 -18.61 -0.80 -5.21
C LYS A 136 -17.31 -1.03 -4.45
N VAL A 137 -17.25 -2.13 -3.70
CA VAL A 137 -16.03 -2.55 -3.00
C VAL A 137 -15.00 -3.08 -4.00
N PHE A 138 -13.71 -2.89 -3.72
CA PHE A 138 -12.61 -3.35 -4.57
C PHE A 138 -12.63 -4.86 -4.86
N LEU A 139 -13.29 -5.67 -4.01
CA LEU A 139 -13.46 -7.10 -4.26
C LEU A 139 -14.53 -7.41 -5.32
N ALA A 140 -15.50 -6.52 -5.49
CA ALA A 140 -16.54 -6.67 -6.52
C ALA A 140 -16.08 -6.16 -7.88
N GLN A 141 -15.05 -5.31 -7.90
CA GLN A 141 -14.39 -4.78 -9.09
C GLN A 141 -12.88 -4.74 -8.82
N PRO A 142 -12.18 -5.89 -8.95
CA PRO A 142 -10.74 -5.94 -8.75
C PRO A 142 -10.05 -5.04 -9.79
N ASP A 143 -9.02 -4.33 -9.33
CA ASP A 143 -8.17 -3.49 -10.16
C ASP A 143 -6.75 -4.10 -10.23
N SER A 144 -5.84 -3.42 -10.93
CA SER A 144 -4.44 -3.81 -11.06
C SER A 144 -3.72 -3.98 -9.73
N GLY A 145 -4.10 -3.25 -8.68
CA GLY A 145 -3.51 -3.39 -7.37
C GLY A 145 -3.82 -4.73 -6.69
N VAL A 146 -4.96 -5.36 -7.00
CA VAL A 146 -5.26 -6.73 -6.53
C VAL A 146 -4.31 -7.71 -7.21
N ALA A 147 -4.20 -7.63 -8.54
CA ALA A 147 -3.34 -8.51 -9.33
C ALA A 147 -1.87 -8.36 -8.93
N ARG A 148 -1.38 -7.12 -8.82
CA ARG A 148 -0.02 -6.79 -8.36
C ARG A 148 0.27 -7.39 -6.99
N GLY A 149 -0.59 -7.16 -6.01
CA GLY A 149 -0.42 -7.70 -4.65
C GLY A 149 -0.35 -9.23 -4.62
N VAL A 150 -1.19 -9.92 -5.39
CA VAL A 150 -1.15 -11.38 -5.51
C VAL A 150 0.11 -11.85 -6.20
N VAL A 151 0.44 -11.29 -7.37
CA VAL A 151 1.60 -11.70 -8.17
C VAL A 151 2.89 -11.51 -7.36
N LEU A 152 3.08 -10.36 -6.73
CA LEU A 152 4.26 -10.07 -5.95
C LEU A 152 4.41 -11.01 -4.74
N ALA A 153 3.32 -11.21 -3.98
CA ALA A 153 3.33 -12.11 -2.84
C ALA A 153 3.65 -13.56 -3.25
N MET A 154 3.08 -14.03 -4.36
CA MET A 154 3.30 -15.38 -4.86
C MET A 154 4.69 -15.56 -5.47
N LEU A 155 5.21 -14.57 -6.20
CA LEU A 155 6.59 -14.60 -6.71
C LEU A 155 7.60 -14.69 -5.56
N TYR A 156 7.42 -13.87 -4.51
CA TYR A 156 8.27 -13.93 -3.33
C TYR A 156 8.14 -15.27 -2.58
N LEU A 157 6.92 -15.78 -2.40
CA LEU A 157 6.69 -17.08 -1.76
C LEU A 157 7.39 -18.21 -2.53
N CYS A 158 7.25 -18.24 -3.85
CA CYS A 158 7.80 -19.29 -4.70
C CYS A 158 9.32 -19.20 -4.81
N LEU A 159 9.86 -18.02 -5.13
CA LEU A 159 11.29 -17.84 -5.46
C LEU A 159 12.15 -17.49 -4.24
N GLY A 160 11.60 -16.70 -3.32
CA GLY A 160 12.29 -16.21 -2.14
C GLY A 160 12.26 -17.19 -0.97
N ARG A 161 11.16 -17.96 -0.82
CA ARG A 161 10.94 -18.84 0.34
C ARG A 161 10.92 -20.33 0.00
N ALA A 162 10.15 -20.76 -1.00
CA ALA A 162 10.01 -22.19 -1.33
C ALA A 162 11.22 -22.72 -2.12
N TRP A 163 11.70 -21.95 -3.09
CA TRP A 163 12.83 -22.35 -3.93
C TRP A 163 14.11 -22.51 -3.10
N ARG A 164 14.75 -23.68 -3.23
CA ARG A 164 15.98 -24.05 -2.51
C ARG A 164 15.92 -23.77 -1.00
N GLY A 165 14.75 -23.93 -0.39
CA GLY A 165 14.56 -23.73 1.05
C GLY A 165 14.83 -22.30 1.55
N GLY A 166 14.74 -21.29 0.67
CA GLY A 166 14.85 -19.89 1.06
C GLY A 166 16.27 -19.30 1.06
N VAL A 167 17.27 -20.03 0.56
CA VAL A 167 18.66 -19.52 0.46
C VAL A 167 18.75 -18.26 -0.42
N SER A 168 17.83 -18.09 -1.37
CA SER A 168 17.78 -16.94 -2.27
C SER A 168 16.93 -15.77 -1.77
N ARG A 169 16.40 -15.82 -0.54
CA ARG A 169 15.45 -14.83 0.00
C ARG A 169 15.87 -13.38 -0.25
N ASP A 170 17.07 -13.00 0.18
CA ASP A 170 17.53 -11.61 0.11
C ASP A 170 17.80 -11.17 -1.33
N ARG A 171 18.29 -12.09 -2.18
CA ARG A 171 18.52 -11.82 -3.61
C ARG A 171 17.20 -11.60 -4.34
N VAL A 172 16.18 -12.40 -4.03
CA VAL A 172 14.84 -12.26 -4.61
C VAL A 172 14.19 -10.98 -4.11
N LEU A 173 14.36 -10.62 -2.84
CA LEU A 173 13.87 -9.34 -2.33
C LEU A 173 14.47 -8.16 -3.12
N VAL A 174 15.80 -8.10 -3.25
CA VAL A 174 16.48 -7.04 -4.01
C VAL A 174 16.01 -7.02 -5.47
N LEU A 175 15.89 -8.19 -6.10
CA LEU A 175 15.43 -8.30 -7.49
C LEU A 175 14.00 -7.79 -7.66
N LEU A 176 13.06 -8.24 -6.82
CA LEU A 176 11.67 -7.81 -6.88
C LEU A 176 11.54 -6.32 -6.59
N SER A 177 12.29 -5.80 -5.61
CA SER A 177 12.33 -4.37 -5.32
C SER A 177 12.84 -3.56 -6.52
N ALA A 178 13.92 -3.98 -7.17
CA ALA A 178 14.44 -3.29 -8.35
C ALA A 178 13.45 -3.33 -9.52
N LEU A 179 12.83 -4.49 -9.78
CA LEU A 179 11.85 -4.64 -10.86
C LEU A 179 10.60 -3.81 -10.62
N GLU A 180 10.05 -3.82 -9.41
CA GLU A 180 8.83 -3.07 -9.10
C GLU A 180 9.07 -1.55 -9.11
N VAL A 181 10.20 -1.09 -8.56
CA VAL A 181 10.59 0.32 -8.64
C VAL A 181 10.69 0.78 -10.09
N LEU A 182 11.37 0.00 -10.94
CA LEU A 182 11.44 0.32 -12.36
C LEU A 182 10.05 0.33 -12.99
N LEU A 183 9.22 -0.67 -12.70
CA LEU A 183 7.88 -0.79 -13.26
C LEU A 183 6.99 0.41 -12.89
N GLU A 184 6.84 0.72 -11.61
CA GLU A 184 5.98 1.81 -11.10
C GLU A 184 6.46 3.17 -11.61
N VAL A 185 7.78 3.40 -11.66
CA VAL A 185 8.34 4.63 -12.25
C VAL A 185 8.03 4.70 -13.74
N CYS A 186 8.10 3.57 -14.47
CA CYS A 186 7.73 3.54 -15.88
C CYS A 186 6.23 3.82 -16.07
N GLU A 187 5.37 3.16 -15.31
CA GLU A 187 3.92 3.36 -15.36
C GLU A 187 3.56 4.82 -15.10
N ASP A 188 4.14 5.45 -14.07
CA ASP A 188 3.92 6.86 -13.77
C ASP A 188 4.47 7.80 -14.85
N ALA A 189 5.62 7.48 -15.43
CA ALA A 189 6.25 8.32 -16.46
C ALA A 189 5.57 8.22 -17.83
N TRP A 190 5.00 7.07 -18.18
CA TRP A 190 4.42 6.80 -19.50
C TRP A 190 2.91 6.55 -19.50
N ASP A 191 2.24 6.63 -18.35
CA ASP A 191 0.79 6.52 -18.19
C ASP A 191 0.22 5.23 -18.79
N PHE A 192 0.69 4.09 -18.27
CA PHE A 192 0.17 2.77 -18.62
C PHE A 192 -0.04 1.92 -17.36
N ASP A 193 -0.85 0.86 -17.46
CA ASP A 193 -1.11 -0.10 -16.39
C ASP A 193 -0.62 -1.49 -16.79
N ALA A 194 0.49 -1.95 -16.20
CA ALA A 194 1.08 -3.25 -16.51
C ALA A 194 0.21 -4.43 -16.06
N PHE A 195 -0.65 -4.23 -15.07
CA PHE A 195 -1.53 -5.26 -14.51
C PHE A 195 -2.99 -5.08 -14.92
N GLY A 196 -3.31 -4.06 -15.72
CA GLY A 196 -4.69 -3.78 -16.16
C GLY A 196 -5.34 -4.96 -16.86
N ALA A 197 -4.58 -5.68 -17.71
CA ALA A 197 -5.07 -6.88 -18.39
C ALA A 197 -5.37 -8.06 -17.43
N LEU A 198 -4.77 -8.08 -16.24
CA LEU A 198 -4.94 -9.13 -15.24
C LEU A 198 -6.07 -8.82 -14.25
N ALA A 199 -6.52 -7.57 -14.19
CA ALA A 199 -7.56 -7.12 -13.26
C ALA A 199 -8.99 -7.55 -13.67
N GLY A 200 -9.16 -8.06 -14.89
CA GLY A 200 -10.47 -8.39 -15.46
C GLY A 200 -11.08 -7.23 -16.26
N PRO A 201 -12.15 -7.49 -17.04
CA PRO A 201 -12.87 -6.47 -17.81
C PRO A 201 -13.72 -5.52 -16.94
#